data_AF-A0A8J3B824-F1
#
_entry.id   AF-A0A8J3B824-F1
#
_cell.length_a   1.000
_cell.length_b   1.000
_cell.length_c   1.000
_cell.angle_alpha   90.00
_cell.angle_beta   90.00
_cell.angle_gamma   90.00
#
_symmetry.space_group_name_H-M   'P 1'
#
loop_
_entity.id
_entity.type
_entity.pdbx_description
1 polymer ?
#
loop_
_entity_poly.entity_id
_entity_poly.type
_entity_poly.pdbx_seq_one_letter_code
_entity_poly.pdbx_strand_id
1 'polypeptide(L)'
;MKIAFVGKGGSGKTTLAALFARSVADARLLALDADINQHLAVALGATEEQAAHLPALGAHLDAIKEYLRGDNPRIASAAAMVKTTPPGRGSRLLPVDEPGNPLYARLVTEVGGVRLAVTGPFAEADLGVACYHSKVGAVELLLNHLVDGPREYVVVDMTAGADSFASGLFSRFDVTFLVCEPTVRSVGVYRQYVGYAREYGLTIKVIGNKVEDDADVAFLRAHVGDDLLARVGRSPYVRAAEKGTVAPLDRLEPANRAALAAMRDTVDAAGQDWDRLTRHAREFHRRNALAWANDRAGTDLCDQIDPEFVLRPAVPVG
;
A
#
# COMPACT_ATOMS: atom_id res chain seq x y z
N MET A 1 9.16 -2.64 6.24
CA MET A 1 7.82 -2.63 6.81
C MET A 1 6.82 -2.13 5.78
N LYS A 2 5.85 -2.97 5.40
CA LYS A 2 4.76 -2.63 4.46
C LYS A 2 3.54 -2.12 5.23
N ILE A 3 3.08 -0.94 4.88
CA ILE A 3 2.05 -0.20 5.61
C ILE A 3 0.95 0.22 4.65
N ALA A 4 -0.31 0.01 5.05
CA ALA A 4 -1.46 0.49 4.31
C ALA A 4 -2.23 1.57 5.09
N PHE A 5 -2.71 2.59 4.38
CA PHE A 5 -3.70 3.54 4.88
C PHE A 5 -5.05 3.25 4.23
N VAL A 6 -6.02 2.76 5.02
CA VAL A 6 -7.35 2.34 4.56
C VAL A 6 -8.43 3.11 5.31
N GLY A 7 -9.63 3.24 4.75
CA GLY A 7 -10.74 3.91 5.42
C GLY A 7 -11.88 4.24 4.48
N LYS A 8 -12.89 4.94 5.00
CA LYS A 8 -14.01 5.46 4.19
C LYS A 8 -13.49 6.55 3.23
N GLY A 9 -14.14 6.71 2.07
CA GLY A 9 -13.89 7.85 1.18
C GLY A 9 -13.98 9.19 1.94
N GLY A 10 -12.99 10.05 1.75
CA GLY A 10 -12.88 11.36 2.42
C GLY A 10 -12.45 11.31 3.89
N SER A 11 -12.09 10.15 4.46
CA SER A 11 -11.66 10.06 5.86
C SER A 11 -10.29 10.67 6.14
N GLY A 12 -9.49 10.95 5.10
CA GLY A 12 -8.14 11.55 5.21
C GLY A 12 -6.97 10.56 5.08
N LYS A 13 -7.19 9.42 4.41
CA LYS A 13 -6.17 8.37 4.16
C LYS A 13 -4.92 8.93 3.48
N THR A 14 -5.08 9.57 2.32
CA THR A 14 -3.99 10.17 1.53
C THR A 14 -3.22 11.20 2.33
N THR A 15 -3.92 12.09 3.03
CA THR A 15 -3.28 13.08 3.91
C THR A 15 -2.44 12.40 4.98
N LEU A 16 -2.95 11.38 5.66
CA LEU A 16 -2.20 10.66 6.70
C LEU A 16 -1.05 9.82 6.12
N ALA A 17 -1.23 9.20 4.96
CA ALA A 17 -0.17 8.50 4.24
C ALA A 17 0.97 9.44 3.87
N ALA A 18 0.65 10.64 3.34
CA ALA A 18 1.63 11.67 3.01
C ALA A 18 2.36 12.20 4.25
N LEU A 19 1.62 12.51 5.32
CA LEU A 19 2.22 12.97 6.59
C LEU A 19 3.14 11.92 7.20
N PHE A 20 2.71 10.65 7.21
CA PHE A 20 3.51 9.55 7.70
C PHE A 20 4.77 9.35 6.84
N ALA A 21 4.64 9.27 5.51
CA ALA A 21 5.74 9.15 4.58
C ALA A 21 6.79 10.27 4.79
N ARG A 22 6.35 11.51 4.93
CA ARG A 22 7.24 12.66 5.22
C ARG A 22 7.89 12.57 6.60
N SER A 23 7.24 11.97 7.58
CA SER A 23 7.79 11.79 8.93
C SER A 23 8.89 10.73 9.03
N VAL A 24 8.99 9.85 8.02
CA VAL A 24 10.01 8.79 7.93
C VAL A 24 10.89 8.93 6.69
N ALA A 25 10.91 10.12 6.06
CA ALA A 25 11.67 10.38 4.84
C ALA A 25 13.19 10.36 5.05
N ASP A 26 13.66 10.37 6.30
CA ASP A 26 15.08 10.14 6.67
C ASP A 26 15.50 8.67 6.51
N ALA A 27 14.54 7.75 6.40
CA ALA A 27 14.77 6.33 6.20
C ALA A 27 14.57 5.91 4.73
N ARG A 28 14.94 4.68 4.39
CA ARG A 28 14.67 4.11 3.07
C ARG A 28 13.17 3.89 2.93
N LEU A 29 12.55 4.60 2.00
CA LEU A 29 11.11 4.67 1.83
C LEU A 29 10.74 4.49 0.36
N LEU A 30 9.63 3.80 0.12
CA LEU A 30 8.88 3.82 -1.13
C LEU A 30 7.40 4.06 -0.84
N ALA A 31 6.85 5.15 -1.36
CA ALA A 31 5.42 5.43 -1.32
C ALA A 31 4.75 4.92 -2.61
N LEU A 32 3.61 4.26 -2.45
CA LEU A 32 2.77 3.77 -3.56
C LEU A 32 1.39 4.41 -3.46
N ASP A 33 0.99 5.13 -4.51
CA ASP A 33 -0.38 5.65 -4.62
C ASP A 33 -1.26 4.63 -5.37
N ALA A 34 -2.08 3.93 -4.60
CA ALA A 34 -3.06 2.97 -5.07
C ALA A 34 -4.50 3.46 -4.91
N ASP A 35 -4.72 4.74 -4.57
CA ASP A 35 -6.06 5.34 -4.58
C ASP A 35 -6.42 5.74 -6.03
N ILE A 36 -7.71 5.66 -6.37
CA ILE A 36 -8.22 6.02 -7.69
C ILE A 36 -8.03 7.49 -8.02
N ASN A 37 -8.06 8.35 -7.00
CA ASN A 37 -7.95 9.79 -7.17
C ASN A 37 -6.50 10.27 -7.33
N GLN A 38 -5.52 9.47 -6.89
CA GLN A 38 -4.08 9.72 -7.07
C GLN A 38 -3.60 11.08 -6.54
N HIS A 39 -4.01 11.41 -5.33
CA HIS A 39 -3.68 12.70 -4.71
C HIS A 39 -2.40 12.65 -3.87
N LEU A 40 -1.70 11.50 -3.75
CA LEU A 40 -0.54 11.39 -2.87
C LEU A 40 0.62 12.28 -3.32
N ALA A 41 0.85 12.41 -4.63
CA ALA A 41 1.88 13.31 -5.16
C ALA A 41 1.64 14.78 -4.74
N VAL A 42 0.41 15.26 -4.89
CA VAL A 42 0.03 16.63 -4.50
C VAL A 42 0.12 16.81 -2.99
N ALA A 43 -0.32 15.82 -2.21
CA ALA A 43 -0.21 15.82 -0.75
C ALA A 43 1.27 15.84 -0.26
N LEU A 44 2.19 15.33 -1.07
CA LEU A 44 3.64 15.40 -0.84
C LEU A 44 4.27 16.72 -1.30
N GLY A 45 3.54 17.56 -2.03
CA GLY A 45 3.97 18.89 -2.46
C GLY A 45 4.23 19.05 -3.96
N ALA A 46 3.86 18.08 -4.80
CA ALA A 46 3.84 18.28 -6.25
C ALA A 46 2.73 19.27 -6.66
N THR A 47 2.94 20.00 -7.76
CA THR A 47 1.84 20.68 -8.45
C THR A 47 0.94 19.65 -9.15
N GLU A 48 -0.30 20.02 -9.46
CA GLU A 48 -1.19 19.16 -10.26
C GLU A 48 -0.58 18.79 -11.61
N GLU A 49 0.12 19.75 -12.25
CA GLU A 49 0.83 19.51 -13.50
C GLU A 49 1.94 18.48 -13.32
N GLN A 50 2.77 18.59 -12.28
CA GLN A 50 3.81 17.58 -12.00
C GLN A 50 3.19 16.20 -11.74
N ALA A 51 2.12 16.15 -10.94
CA ALA A 51 1.43 14.90 -10.63
C ALA A 51 0.85 14.22 -11.88
N ALA A 52 0.27 15.00 -12.81
CA ALA A 52 -0.31 14.50 -14.06
C ALA A 52 0.72 13.85 -15.01
N HIS A 53 1.99 14.24 -14.91
CA HIS A 53 3.09 13.70 -15.73
C HIS A 53 3.85 12.55 -15.07
N LEU A 54 3.44 12.10 -13.88
CA LEU A 54 4.10 10.97 -13.23
C LEU A 54 3.90 9.67 -14.02
N PRO A 55 4.94 8.83 -14.13
CA PRO A 55 4.86 7.58 -14.86
C PRO A 55 3.89 6.60 -14.16
N ALA A 56 2.87 6.18 -14.91
CA ALA A 56 1.84 5.25 -14.45
C ALA A 56 2.34 3.81 -14.40
N LEU A 57 2.31 3.16 -13.23
CA LEU A 57 2.60 1.73 -13.10
C LEU A 57 1.72 0.88 -14.04
N GLY A 58 0.42 1.22 -14.14
CA GLY A 58 -0.52 0.52 -15.01
C GLY A 58 -0.15 0.53 -16.49
N ALA A 59 0.50 1.61 -16.97
CA ALA A 59 0.94 1.74 -18.37
C ALA A 59 2.21 0.93 -18.68
N HIS A 60 2.87 0.39 -17.66
CA HIS A 60 4.12 -0.35 -17.76
C HIS A 60 4.03 -1.78 -17.21
N LEU A 61 2.81 -2.32 -17.09
CA LEU A 61 2.54 -3.64 -16.52
C LEU A 61 3.36 -4.77 -17.16
N ASP A 62 3.46 -4.82 -18.49
CA ASP A 62 4.23 -5.87 -19.17
C ASP A 62 5.73 -5.78 -18.87
N ALA A 63 6.28 -4.55 -18.82
CA ALA A 63 7.67 -4.33 -18.44
C ALA A 63 7.95 -4.70 -16.97
N ILE A 64 6.99 -4.39 -16.07
CA ILE A 64 7.06 -4.79 -14.66
C ILE A 64 7.07 -6.32 -14.56
N LYS A 65 6.13 -7.00 -15.20
CA LYS A 65 6.03 -8.46 -15.21
C LYS A 65 7.30 -9.11 -15.76
N GLU A 66 7.79 -8.61 -16.89
CA GLU A 66 9.00 -9.12 -17.53
C GLU A 66 10.24 -8.97 -16.64
N TYR A 67 10.36 -7.84 -15.93
CA TYR A 67 11.43 -7.67 -14.96
C TYR A 67 11.28 -8.62 -13.76
N LEU A 68 10.08 -8.72 -13.18
CA LEU A 68 9.80 -9.49 -11.97
C LEU A 68 9.92 -10.99 -12.16
N ARG A 69 9.47 -11.53 -13.31
CA ARG A 69 9.58 -12.97 -13.59
C ARG A 69 11.03 -13.44 -13.58
N GLY A 70 11.97 -12.56 -13.95
CA GLY A 70 13.38 -12.91 -14.09
C GLY A 70 13.57 -14.18 -14.92
N ASP A 71 14.34 -15.12 -14.37
CA ASP A 71 14.59 -16.43 -14.97
C ASP A 71 13.78 -17.54 -14.28
N ASN A 72 12.65 -17.20 -13.64
CA ASN A 72 11.81 -18.17 -12.94
C ASN A 72 11.26 -19.23 -13.92
N PRO A 73 11.65 -20.51 -13.79
CA PRO A 73 11.27 -21.55 -14.74
C PRO A 73 9.78 -21.91 -14.66
N ARG A 74 9.08 -21.53 -13.59
CA ARG A 74 7.64 -21.77 -13.41
C ARG A 74 6.77 -20.69 -14.07
N ILE A 75 7.36 -19.58 -14.50
CA ILE A 75 6.65 -18.47 -15.15
C ILE A 75 7.11 -18.38 -16.60
N ALA A 76 6.36 -19.02 -17.50
CA ALA A 76 6.73 -19.15 -18.92
C ALA A 76 6.84 -17.79 -19.66
N SER A 77 6.05 -16.80 -19.27
CA SER A 77 6.07 -15.46 -19.87
C SER A 77 5.40 -14.42 -18.97
N ALA A 78 5.66 -13.13 -19.23
CA ALA A 78 4.93 -12.04 -18.59
C ALA A 78 3.40 -12.16 -18.77
N ALA A 79 2.93 -12.64 -19.93
CA ALA A 79 1.50 -12.83 -20.21
C ALA A 79 0.85 -13.87 -19.29
N ALA A 80 1.60 -14.86 -18.81
CA ALA A 80 1.12 -15.87 -17.86
C ALA A 80 1.00 -15.34 -16.43
N MET A 81 1.52 -14.15 -16.13
CA MET A 81 1.42 -13.56 -14.79
C MET A 81 0.10 -12.80 -14.61
N VAL A 82 -0.59 -13.12 -13.51
CA VAL A 82 -1.68 -12.31 -12.94
C VAL A 82 -1.20 -11.50 -11.73
N LYS A 83 -2.02 -10.54 -11.26
CA LYS A 83 -1.66 -9.64 -10.14
C LYS A 83 -1.27 -10.36 -8.84
N THR A 84 -1.76 -11.58 -8.63
CA THR A 84 -1.46 -12.41 -7.45
C THR A 84 -0.26 -13.33 -7.64
N THR A 85 0.40 -13.33 -8.81
CA THR A 85 1.53 -14.24 -9.09
C THR A 85 2.63 -14.03 -8.06
N PRO A 86 2.97 -15.06 -7.25
CA PRO A 86 4.01 -14.95 -6.25
C PRO A 86 5.40 -15.12 -6.89
N PRO A 87 6.46 -14.59 -6.27
CA PRO A 87 7.82 -14.93 -6.67
C PRO A 87 8.15 -16.39 -6.36
N GLY A 88 9.10 -16.92 -7.12
CA GLY A 88 9.74 -18.21 -6.89
C GLY A 88 11.23 -18.12 -7.18
N ARG A 89 11.95 -19.26 -7.16
CA ARG A 89 13.34 -19.29 -7.59
C ARG A 89 13.48 -18.75 -9.01
N GLY A 90 14.46 -17.86 -9.22
CA GLY A 90 14.68 -17.16 -10.49
C GLY A 90 13.89 -15.86 -10.67
N SER A 91 12.84 -15.61 -9.87
CA SER A 91 12.16 -14.31 -9.86
C SER A 91 13.08 -13.22 -9.32
N ARG A 92 12.95 -11.99 -9.84
CA ARG A 92 13.60 -10.82 -9.25
C ARG A 92 12.75 -10.29 -8.11
N LEU A 93 13.39 -10.07 -6.96
CA LEU A 93 12.78 -9.40 -5.82
C LEU A 93 13.10 -7.90 -5.91
N LEU A 94 12.25 -7.09 -5.30
CA LEU A 94 12.39 -5.64 -5.29
C LEU A 94 12.75 -5.14 -3.89
N PRO A 95 14.01 -4.78 -3.61
CA PRO A 95 14.36 -4.05 -2.39
C PRO A 95 13.62 -2.70 -2.35
N VAL A 96 13.32 -2.16 -1.17
CA VAL A 96 12.63 -0.85 -1.04
C VAL A 96 13.30 0.24 -1.87
N ASP A 97 14.64 0.26 -1.86
CA ASP A 97 15.45 1.15 -2.68
C ASP A 97 16.66 0.40 -3.23
N GLU A 98 16.86 0.50 -4.54
CA GLU A 98 17.93 -0.18 -5.27
C GLU A 98 18.47 0.77 -6.37
N PRO A 99 19.60 1.44 -6.12
CA PRO A 99 20.23 2.29 -7.12
C PRO A 99 20.54 1.52 -8.41
N GLY A 100 20.20 2.12 -9.56
CA GLY A 100 20.40 1.50 -10.87
C GLY A 100 19.33 0.48 -11.26
N ASN A 101 18.31 0.23 -10.42
CA ASN A 101 17.18 -0.60 -10.80
C ASN A 101 16.41 0.05 -11.98
N PRO A 102 16.27 -0.64 -13.13
CA PRO A 102 15.68 -0.06 -14.33
C PRO A 102 14.17 0.19 -14.22
N LEU A 103 13.46 -0.55 -13.36
CA LEU A 103 12.05 -0.23 -13.06
C LEU A 103 11.96 1.05 -12.25
N TYR A 104 12.76 1.19 -11.20
CA TYR A 104 12.73 2.39 -10.36
C TYR A 104 13.16 3.64 -11.12
N ALA A 105 14.21 3.55 -11.93
CA ALA A 105 14.65 4.66 -12.78
C ALA A 105 13.55 5.16 -13.74
N ARG A 106 12.58 4.31 -14.09
CA ARG A 106 11.50 4.63 -15.02
C ARG A 106 10.18 5.02 -14.33
N LEU A 107 9.89 4.44 -13.16
CA LEU A 107 8.57 4.44 -12.56
C LEU A 107 8.50 5.13 -11.19
N VAL A 108 9.64 5.45 -10.59
CA VAL A 108 9.71 6.08 -9.27
C VAL A 108 10.23 7.50 -9.42
N THR A 109 9.48 8.47 -8.91
CA THR A 109 9.84 9.89 -8.91
C THR A 109 9.97 10.37 -7.47
N GLU A 110 10.98 11.19 -7.19
CA GLU A 110 11.09 11.84 -5.88
C GLU A 110 10.17 13.07 -5.83
N VAL A 111 9.26 13.10 -4.85
CA VAL A 111 8.34 14.21 -4.60
C VAL A 111 8.43 14.60 -3.13
N GLY A 112 8.84 15.84 -2.84
CA GLY A 112 8.93 16.33 -1.47
C GLY A 112 9.87 15.51 -0.56
N GLY A 113 10.95 14.95 -1.13
CA GLY A 113 11.89 14.06 -0.43
C GLY A 113 11.39 12.63 -0.24
N VAL A 114 10.29 12.23 -0.90
CA VAL A 114 9.72 10.88 -0.85
C VAL A 114 9.78 10.23 -2.22
N ARG A 115 10.35 9.02 -2.30
CA ARG A 115 10.30 8.18 -3.51
C ARG A 115 8.88 7.67 -3.72
N LEU A 116 8.24 8.05 -4.81
CA LEU A 116 6.83 7.80 -5.10
C LEU A 116 6.67 7.04 -6.42
N ALA A 117 5.83 6.00 -6.42
CA ALA A 117 5.26 5.42 -7.64
C ALA A 117 3.73 5.53 -7.60
N VAL A 118 3.12 5.79 -8.75
CA VAL A 118 1.67 5.99 -8.86
C VAL A 118 1.03 4.97 -9.78
N THR A 119 -0.18 4.52 -9.45
CA THR A 119 -0.88 3.51 -10.27
C THR A 119 -1.21 4.03 -11.67
N GLY A 120 -1.43 5.34 -11.82
CA GLY A 120 -1.78 6.02 -13.07
C GLY A 120 -3.28 6.12 -13.31
N PRO A 121 -3.79 7.21 -13.94
CA PRO A 121 -5.22 7.42 -14.17
C PRO A 121 -5.79 6.35 -15.13
N PHE A 122 -7.12 6.31 -15.32
CA PHE A 122 -7.71 5.55 -16.43
C PHE A 122 -7.10 6.03 -17.76
N ALA A 123 -6.68 5.10 -18.62
CA ALA A 123 -6.40 5.47 -19.99
C ALA A 123 -7.74 5.56 -20.72
N GLU A 124 -7.83 6.41 -21.75
CA GLU A 124 -9.08 6.59 -22.51
C GLU A 124 -9.59 5.26 -23.10
N ALA A 125 -8.68 4.35 -23.44
CA ALA A 125 -8.97 2.99 -23.90
C ALA A 125 -9.51 2.04 -22.82
N ASP A 126 -9.40 2.39 -21.53
CA ASP A 126 -9.90 1.59 -20.41
C ASP A 126 -11.34 1.97 -20.02
N LEU A 127 -11.82 3.14 -20.46
CA LEU A 127 -13.17 3.64 -20.15
C LEU A 127 -14.24 2.73 -20.76
N GLY A 128 -14.96 1.99 -19.92
CA GLY A 128 -16.03 1.07 -20.33
C GLY A 128 -15.56 -0.32 -20.76
N VAL A 129 -14.25 -0.62 -20.73
CA VAL A 129 -13.67 -1.90 -21.19
C VAL A 129 -12.90 -2.63 -20.09
N ALA A 130 -12.16 -1.92 -19.24
CA ALA A 130 -11.36 -2.50 -18.17
C ALA A 130 -11.76 -1.94 -16.80
N CYS A 131 -12.03 -2.83 -15.85
CA CYS A 131 -12.29 -2.45 -14.47
C CYS A 131 -11.00 -1.94 -13.80
N TYR A 132 -11.08 -0.90 -12.94
CA TYR A 132 -9.95 -0.30 -12.19
C TYR A 132 -9.05 -1.34 -11.47
N HIS A 133 -9.62 -2.51 -11.15
CA HIS A 133 -8.93 -3.67 -10.59
C HIS A 133 -7.74 -4.19 -11.41
N SER A 134 -7.64 -3.89 -12.72
CA SER A 134 -6.48 -4.26 -13.53
C SER A 134 -5.25 -3.40 -13.20
N LYS A 135 -5.44 -2.12 -12.81
CA LYS A 135 -4.35 -1.17 -12.54
C LYS A 135 -3.79 -1.29 -11.13
N VAL A 136 -4.65 -1.44 -10.13
CA VAL A 136 -4.21 -1.81 -8.75
C VAL A 136 -3.44 -3.13 -8.74
N GLY A 137 -3.67 -3.97 -9.76
CA GLY A 137 -2.89 -5.19 -9.98
C GLY A 137 -1.38 -4.95 -10.12
N ALA A 138 -0.94 -3.79 -10.59
CA ALA A 138 0.49 -3.44 -10.62
C ALA A 138 1.05 -3.31 -9.20
N VAL A 139 0.36 -2.57 -8.33
CA VAL A 139 0.76 -2.38 -6.93
C VAL A 139 0.76 -3.71 -6.19
N GLU A 140 -0.29 -4.54 -6.36
CA GLU A 140 -0.33 -5.87 -5.76
C GLU A 140 0.84 -6.75 -6.23
N LEU A 141 1.16 -6.71 -7.53
CA LEU A 141 2.26 -7.47 -8.09
C LEU A 141 3.62 -7.02 -7.56
N LEU A 142 3.85 -5.70 -7.47
CA LEU A 142 5.04 -5.14 -6.85
C LEU A 142 5.15 -5.57 -5.39
N LEU A 143 4.08 -5.44 -4.60
CA LEU A 143 4.07 -5.83 -3.18
C LEU A 143 4.32 -7.32 -2.95
N ASN A 144 3.90 -8.19 -3.88
CA ASN A 144 4.19 -9.62 -3.85
C ASN A 144 5.69 -9.93 -4.05
N HIS A 145 6.43 -9.07 -4.75
CA HIS A 145 7.86 -9.24 -5.04
C HIS A 145 8.77 -8.33 -4.20
N LEU A 146 8.18 -7.37 -3.48
CA LEU A 146 8.91 -6.42 -2.67
C LEU A 146 9.44 -7.07 -1.40
N VAL A 147 10.72 -6.82 -1.11
CA VAL A 147 11.40 -7.18 0.12
C VAL A 147 11.90 -5.92 0.83
N ASP A 148 11.82 -5.92 2.15
CA ASP A 148 12.16 -4.77 2.97
C ASP A 148 12.91 -5.20 4.23
N GLY A 149 13.77 -4.31 4.73
CA GLY A 149 14.56 -4.51 5.94
C GLY A 149 13.95 -3.82 7.17
N PRO A 150 14.52 -4.07 8.36
CA PRO A 150 14.19 -3.30 9.55
C PRO A 150 14.37 -1.80 9.28
N ARG A 151 13.38 -0.98 9.67
CA ARG A 151 13.36 0.48 9.45
C ARG A 151 13.42 0.93 7.98
N GLU A 152 13.10 0.04 7.04
CA GLU A 152 12.73 0.44 5.68
C GLU A 152 11.20 0.47 5.59
N TYR A 153 10.63 1.41 4.86
CA TYR A 153 9.18 1.64 4.84
C TYR A 153 8.62 1.55 3.42
N VAL A 154 7.49 0.86 3.28
CA VAL A 154 6.65 0.91 2.09
C VAL A 154 5.29 1.43 2.50
N VAL A 155 4.97 2.66 2.10
CA VAL A 155 3.75 3.35 2.49
C VAL A 155 2.77 3.31 1.34
N VAL A 156 1.63 2.66 1.52
CA VAL A 156 0.63 2.49 0.46
C VAL A 156 -0.64 3.26 0.84
N ASP A 157 -0.96 4.28 0.04
CA ASP A 157 -2.28 4.91 0.09
C ASP A 157 -3.25 4.06 -0.73
N MET A 158 -4.21 3.45 -0.05
CA MET A 158 -5.13 2.49 -0.66
C MET A 158 -6.44 3.16 -1.04
N THR A 159 -7.18 2.62 -2.02
CA THR A 159 -8.59 3.02 -2.22
C THR A 159 -9.44 2.78 -0.97
N ALA A 160 -10.56 3.51 -0.91
CA ALA A 160 -11.53 3.33 0.17
C ALA A 160 -12.23 1.95 0.11
N GLY A 161 -12.43 1.32 1.27
CA GLY A 161 -13.38 0.21 1.42
C GLY A 161 -12.87 -1.19 1.12
N ALA A 162 -13.82 -2.09 0.78
CA ALA A 162 -13.62 -3.53 0.69
C ALA A 162 -12.91 -4.00 -0.59
N ASP A 163 -12.59 -3.10 -1.52
CA ASP A 163 -11.99 -3.43 -2.81
C ASP A 163 -10.62 -4.11 -2.68
N SER A 164 -9.89 -3.82 -1.60
CA SER A 164 -8.64 -4.52 -1.25
C SER A 164 -8.82 -6.01 -0.94
N PHE A 165 -10.04 -6.46 -0.61
CA PHE A 165 -10.40 -7.86 -0.39
C PHE A 165 -10.88 -8.56 -1.67
N ALA A 166 -11.10 -7.82 -2.78
CA ALA A 166 -11.35 -8.44 -4.08
C ALA A 166 -10.11 -9.18 -4.62
N SER A 167 -8.97 -9.06 -3.95
CA SER A 167 -7.76 -9.86 -4.17
C SER A 167 -7.04 -10.18 -2.85
N GLY A 168 -5.78 -10.61 -2.92
CA GLY A 168 -4.96 -10.89 -1.74
C GLY A 168 -4.27 -9.64 -1.18
N LEU A 169 -4.50 -8.46 -1.77
CA LEU A 169 -3.76 -7.23 -1.49
C LEU A 169 -3.80 -6.83 -0.01
N PHE A 170 -4.96 -6.93 0.64
CA PHE A 170 -5.11 -6.59 2.07
C PHE A 170 -4.16 -7.38 3.00
N SER A 171 -3.68 -8.55 2.57
CA SER A 171 -2.79 -9.42 3.35
C SER A 171 -1.30 -9.23 3.03
N ARG A 172 -0.94 -8.12 2.36
CA ARG A 172 0.45 -7.75 2.02
C ARG A 172 1.11 -6.77 2.98
N PHE A 173 0.42 -6.36 4.04
CA PHE A 173 0.87 -5.33 4.96
C PHE A 173 1.24 -5.92 6.31
N ASP A 174 2.29 -5.39 6.91
CA ASP A 174 2.68 -5.70 8.29
C ASP A 174 1.76 -4.96 9.26
N VAL A 175 1.40 -3.71 8.94
CA VAL A 175 0.45 -2.89 9.69
C VAL A 175 -0.51 -2.20 8.73
N THR A 176 -1.80 -2.30 9.02
CA THR A 176 -2.85 -1.52 8.34
C THR A 176 -3.38 -0.45 9.28
N PHE A 177 -3.16 0.82 8.92
CA PHE A 177 -3.77 1.96 9.57
C PHE A 177 -5.14 2.26 8.97
N LEU A 178 -6.18 2.00 9.74
CA LEU A 178 -7.56 2.27 9.35
C LEU A 178 -7.99 3.66 9.87
N VAL A 179 -8.18 4.59 8.95
CA VAL A 179 -8.50 6.00 9.24
C VAL A 179 -10.00 6.13 9.47
N CYS A 180 -10.38 6.45 10.71
CA CYS A 180 -11.76 6.60 11.15
C CYS A 180 -12.09 8.04 11.55
N GLU A 181 -13.11 8.63 10.93
CA GLU A 181 -13.79 9.80 11.48
C GLU A 181 -14.73 9.38 12.63
N PRO A 182 -15.03 10.25 13.61
CA PRO A 182 -15.96 9.97 14.71
C PRO A 182 -17.42 9.93 14.23
N THR A 183 -17.72 9.00 13.33
CA THR A 183 -19.04 8.83 12.70
C THR A 183 -19.36 7.34 12.56
N VAL A 184 -20.65 7.00 12.69
CA VAL A 184 -21.15 5.62 12.54
C VAL A 184 -20.76 5.02 11.20
N ARG A 185 -20.78 5.82 10.12
CA ARG A 185 -20.40 5.36 8.76
C ARG A 185 -18.92 4.99 8.68
N SER A 186 -18.03 5.81 9.24
CA SER A 186 -16.59 5.53 9.20
C SER A 186 -16.21 4.31 10.04
N VAL A 187 -16.86 4.15 11.19
CA VAL A 187 -16.71 2.96 12.04
C VAL A 187 -17.32 1.71 11.40
N GLY A 188 -18.40 1.85 10.61
CA GLY A 188 -18.96 0.75 9.85
C GLY A 188 -17.94 0.10 8.91
N VAL A 189 -17.13 0.92 8.23
CA VAL A 189 -16.02 0.45 7.38
C VAL A 189 -14.96 -0.29 8.21
N TYR A 190 -14.62 0.20 9.40
CA TYR A 190 -13.72 -0.51 10.32
C TYR A 190 -14.24 -1.91 10.66
N ARG A 191 -15.51 -2.04 11.08
CA ARG A 191 -16.11 -3.33 11.46
C ARG A 191 -16.11 -4.31 10.29
N GLN A 192 -16.43 -3.84 9.09
CA GLN A 192 -16.39 -4.67 7.89
C GLN A 192 -14.98 -5.15 7.58
N TYR A 193 -13.99 -4.25 7.64
CA TYR A 193 -12.59 -4.56 7.37
C TYR A 193 -12.03 -5.59 8.37
N VAL A 194 -12.24 -5.37 9.67
CA VAL A 194 -11.83 -6.32 10.72
C VAL A 194 -12.54 -7.67 10.56
N GLY A 195 -13.83 -7.67 10.18
CA GLY A 195 -14.58 -8.89 9.89
C GLY A 195 -13.94 -9.75 8.81
N TYR A 196 -13.51 -9.14 7.70
CA TYR A 196 -12.83 -9.87 6.62
C TYR A 196 -11.37 -10.25 6.95
N ALA A 197 -10.68 -9.44 7.74
CA ALA A 197 -9.28 -9.66 8.10
C ALA A 197 -9.05 -10.65 9.24
N ARG A 198 -10.10 -11.00 10.00
CA ARG A 198 -10.02 -11.74 11.27
C ARG A 198 -9.21 -13.04 11.20
N GLU A 199 -9.31 -13.78 10.10
CA GLU A 199 -8.69 -15.10 9.94
C GLU A 199 -7.24 -15.03 9.44
N TYR A 200 -6.76 -13.84 9.06
CA TYR A 200 -5.45 -13.66 8.42
C TYR A 200 -4.38 -13.09 9.37
N GLY A 201 -4.70 -12.90 10.66
CA GLY A 201 -3.75 -12.46 11.67
C GLY A 201 -3.05 -11.14 11.32
N LEU A 202 -3.79 -10.19 10.73
CA LEU A 202 -3.26 -8.89 10.33
C LEU A 202 -3.22 -7.91 11.52
N THR A 203 -2.19 -7.08 11.58
CA THR A 203 -2.12 -6.01 12.58
C THR A 203 -2.89 -4.80 12.08
N ILE A 204 -4.07 -4.56 12.65
CA ILE A 204 -4.91 -3.40 12.32
C ILE A 204 -4.84 -2.40 13.47
N LYS A 205 -4.62 -1.12 13.14
CA LYS A 205 -4.70 -0.02 14.10
C LYS A 205 -5.53 1.12 13.53
N VAL A 206 -6.33 1.74 14.38
CA VAL A 206 -7.24 2.83 14.01
C VAL A 206 -6.58 4.17 14.33
N ILE A 207 -6.58 5.05 13.34
CA ILE A 207 -6.24 6.47 13.51
C ILE A 207 -7.54 7.25 13.49
N GLY A 208 -7.93 7.79 14.65
CA GLY A 208 -9.07 8.69 14.76
C GLY A 208 -8.75 10.01 14.09
N ASN A 209 -9.40 10.36 12.99
CA ASN A 209 -9.11 11.58 12.24
C ASN A 209 -10.25 12.58 12.32
N LYS A 210 -9.92 13.87 12.20
CA LYS A 210 -10.85 15.01 12.35
C LYS A 210 -11.57 15.01 13.70
N VAL A 211 -10.87 14.57 14.74
CA VAL A 211 -11.36 14.59 16.12
C VAL A 211 -11.41 16.02 16.62
N GLU A 212 -12.53 16.44 17.20
CA GLU A 212 -12.74 17.81 17.67
C GLU A 212 -12.60 17.91 19.20
N ASP A 213 -13.06 16.90 19.93
CA ASP A 213 -13.06 16.89 21.40
C ASP A 213 -12.92 15.47 21.99
N ASP A 214 -13.02 15.38 23.32
CA ASP A 214 -12.96 14.10 24.05
C ASP A 214 -14.21 13.23 23.84
N ALA A 215 -15.34 13.81 23.44
CA ALA A 215 -16.55 13.05 23.13
C ALA A 215 -16.36 12.23 21.85
N ASP A 216 -15.70 12.80 20.84
CA ASP A 216 -15.28 12.08 19.63
C ASP A 216 -14.32 10.92 19.96
N VAL A 217 -13.36 11.15 20.87
CA VAL A 217 -12.44 10.11 21.32
C VAL A 217 -13.20 8.98 22.02
N ALA A 218 -14.11 9.33 22.94
CA ALA A 218 -14.95 8.36 23.64
C ALA A 218 -15.83 7.57 22.66
N PHE A 219 -16.41 8.23 21.65
CA PHE A 219 -17.17 7.59 20.59
C PHE A 219 -16.31 6.56 19.83
N LEU A 220 -15.12 6.95 19.37
CA LEU A 220 -14.22 6.04 18.66
C LEU A 220 -13.81 4.86 19.55
N ARG A 221 -13.38 5.13 20.78
CA ARG A 221 -12.96 4.11 21.75
C ARG A 221 -14.08 3.09 22.03
N ALA A 222 -15.32 3.55 22.16
CA ALA A 222 -16.48 2.68 22.36
C ALA A 222 -16.74 1.73 21.17
N HIS A 223 -16.30 2.10 19.96
CA HIS A 223 -16.59 1.34 18.75
C HIS A 223 -15.43 0.49 18.23
N VAL A 224 -14.19 0.95 18.41
CA VAL A 224 -12.98 0.29 17.90
C VAL A 224 -12.07 -0.24 19.01
N GLY A 225 -12.38 0.05 20.28
CA GLY A 225 -11.64 -0.45 21.43
C GLY A 225 -10.15 -0.11 21.40
N ASP A 226 -9.34 -1.12 21.69
CA ASP A 226 -7.87 -1.02 21.78
C ASP A 226 -7.18 -0.89 20.42
N ASP A 227 -7.93 -0.99 19.32
CA ASP A 227 -7.38 -0.68 18.01
C ASP A 227 -7.16 0.83 17.84
N LEU A 228 -7.85 1.70 18.60
CA LEU A 228 -7.60 3.14 18.56
C LEU A 228 -6.19 3.47 19.08
N LEU A 229 -5.26 3.65 18.14
CA LEU A 229 -3.85 3.92 18.41
C LEU A 229 -3.61 5.39 18.73
N ALA A 230 -4.10 6.28 17.87
CA ALA A 230 -3.86 7.71 17.99
C ALA A 230 -5.01 8.52 17.41
N ARG A 231 -5.03 9.81 17.76
CA ARG A 231 -5.98 10.78 17.21
C ARG A 231 -5.25 11.92 16.50
N VAL A 232 -5.87 12.40 15.43
CA VAL A 232 -5.46 13.58 14.66
C VAL A 232 -6.64 14.54 14.64
N GLY A 233 -6.41 15.73 15.15
CA GLY A 233 -7.43 16.75 15.28
C GLY A 233 -7.62 17.58 14.01
N ARG A 234 -8.54 18.55 14.07
CA ARG A 234 -8.59 19.63 13.06
C ARG A 234 -7.26 20.38 13.07
N SER A 235 -6.63 20.47 11.90
CA SER A 235 -5.29 21.04 11.75
C SER A 235 -5.30 22.20 10.76
N PRO A 236 -4.99 23.43 11.19
CA PRO A 236 -4.71 24.55 10.30
C PRO A 236 -3.58 24.22 9.31
N TYR A 237 -2.57 23.47 9.73
CA TYR A 237 -1.50 23.00 8.85
C TYR A 237 -2.05 22.16 7.70
N VAL A 238 -2.82 21.11 8.01
CA VAL A 238 -3.43 20.24 6.99
C VAL A 238 -4.35 21.05 6.09
N ARG A 239 -5.18 21.93 6.67
CA ARG A 239 -6.08 22.79 5.89
C ARG A 239 -5.33 23.70 4.91
N ALA A 240 -4.14 24.18 5.25
CA ALA A 240 -3.30 24.96 4.35
C ALA A 240 -2.66 24.08 3.26
N ALA A 241 -2.20 22.88 3.63
CA ALA A 241 -1.66 21.90 2.68
C ALA A 241 -2.69 21.48 1.63
N GLU A 242 -3.92 21.19 2.02
CA GLU A 242 -5.05 20.89 1.12
C GLU A 242 -5.46 22.08 0.23
N LYS A 243 -4.94 23.28 0.50
CA LYS A 243 -5.07 24.47 -0.34
C LYS A 243 -3.80 24.75 -1.18
N GLY A 244 -2.90 23.78 -1.27
CA GLY A 244 -1.67 23.85 -2.07
C GLY A 244 -0.46 24.42 -1.33
N THR A 245 -0.52 24.66 -0.02
CA THR A 245 0.62 25.16 0.77
C THR A 245 1.18 24.09 1.70
N VAL A 246 2.02 23.21 1.16
CA VAL A 246 2.70 22.16 1.96
C VAL A 246 3.93 22.74 2.65
N ALA A 247 3.80 23.07 3.94
CA ALA A 247 4.90 23.61 4.75
C ALA A 247 5.80 22.49 5.33
N PRO A 248 7.00 22.81 5.85
CA PRO A 248 7.84 21.84 6.56
C PRO A 248 7.12 21.15 7.74
N LEU A 249 7.44 19.87 7.99
CA LEU A 249 6.69 19.02 8.93
C LEU A 249 6.84 19.45 10.41
N ASP A 250 7.90 20.18 10.75
CA ASP A 250 8.12 20.78 12.07
C ASP A 250 7.06 21.82 12.48
N ARG A 251 6.28 22.33 11.51
CA ARG A 251 5.13 23.20 11.73
C ARG A 251 3.82 22.45 12.00
N LEU A 252 3.76 21.15 11.78
CA LEU A 252 2.59 20.32 12.13
C LEU A 252 2.38 20.35 13.65
N GLU A 253 1.16 20.37 14.15
CA GLU A 253 0.89 20.53 15.58
C GLU A 253 1.56 19.41 16.42
N PRO A 254 2.10 19.69 17.63
CA PRO A 254 2.80 18.69 18.43
C PRO A 254 2.00 17.42 18.69
N ALA A 255 0.69 17.54 18.93
CA ALA A 255 -0.20 16.39 19.12
C ALA A 255 -0.31 15.52 17.86
N ASN A 256 -0.37 16.13 16.67
CA ASN A 256 -0.42 15.41 15.40
C ASN A 256 0.94 14.77 15.08
N ARG A 257 2.07 15.41 15.41
CA ARG A 257 3.40 14.78 15.31
C ARG A 257 3.55 13.59 16.26
N ALA A 258 3.00 13.68 17.48
CA ALA A 258 2.97 12.56 18.42
C ALA A 258 2.15 11.38 17.89
N ALA A 259 1.05 11.64 17.16
CA ALA A 259 0.30 10.59 16.48
C ALA A 259 1.13 9.89 15.38
N LEU A 260 1.89 10.64 14.59
CA LEU A 260 2.81 10.06 13.59
C LEU A 260 3.94 9.25 14.24
N ALA A 261 4.49 9.71 15.37
CA ALA A 261 5.48 8.97 16.15
C ALA A 261 4.89 7.64 16.67
N ALA A 262 3.67 7.65 17.22
CA ALA A 262 3.01 6.42 17.67
C ALA A 262 2.74 5.43 16.52
N MET A 263 2.42 5.91 15.32
CA MET A 263 2.33 5.08 14.12
C MET A 263 3.68 4.44 13.79
N ARG A 264 4.77 5.23 13.81
CA ARG A 264 6.11 4.73 13.52
C ARG A 264 6.54 3.67 14.54
N ASP A 265 6.35 3.94 15.83
CA ASP A 265 6.71 3.00 16.90
C ASP A 265 5.93 1.67 16.77
N THR A 266 4.65 1.76 16.40
CA THR A 266 3.81 0.57 16.14
C THR A 266 4.37 -0.24 14.96
N VAL A 267 4.75 0.42 13.88
CA VAL A 267 5.31 -0.22 12.69
C VAL A 267 6.64 -0.88 13.03
N ASP A 268 7.56 -0.15 13.67
CA ASP A 268 8.88 -0.65 14.01
C ASP A 268 8.81 -1.83 14.99
N ALA A 269 7.79 -1.86 15.86
CA ALA A 269 7.55 -2.97 16.79
C ALA A 269 6.87 -4.20 16.17
N ALA A 270 6.15 -4.06 15.04
CA ALA A 270 5.42 -5.17 14.44
C ALA A 270 6.33 -6.26 13.85
N GLY A 271 7.50 -5.86 13.33
CA GLY A 271 8.41 -6.74 12.60
C GLY A 271 7.83 -7.30 11.28
N GLN A 272 8.67 -7.98 10.49
CA GLN A 272 8.22 -8.67 9.27
C GLN A 272 7.97 -10.16 9.53
N ASP A 273 6.78 -10.64 9.17
CA ASP A 273 6.47 -12.07 9.13
C ASP A 273 6.45 -12.56 7.67
N TRP A 274 7.65 -12.84 7.18
CA TRP A 274 7.90 -13.31 5.81
C TRP A 274 7.22 -14.65 5.50
N ASP A 275 7.09 -15.54 6.49
CA ASP A 275 6.41 -16.81 6.32
C ASP A 275 4.90 -16.62 6.15
N ARG A 276 4.28 -15.76 6.97
CA ARG A 276 2.86 -15.38 6.82
C ARG A 276 2.61 -14.71 5.47
N LEU A 277 3.44 -13.73 5.10
CA LEU A 277 3.31 -13.04 3.80
C LEU A 277 3.43 -14.02 2.63
N THR A 278 4.40 -14.94 2.67
CA THR A 278 4.57 -15.98 1.66
C THR A 278 3.37 -16.92 1.60
N ARG A 279 2.89 -17.42 2.75
CA ARG A 279 1.72 -18.31 2.80
C ARG A 279 0.49 -17.64 2.21
N HIS A 280 0.18 -16.41 2.63
CA HIS A 280 -0.97 -15.69 2.09
C HIS A 280 -0.81 -15.41 0.59
N ALA A 281 0.40 -15.12 0.09
CA ALA A 281 0.61 -14.90 -1.35
C ALA A 281 0.24 -16.14 -2.17
N ARG A 282 0.72 -17.31 -1.73
CA ARG A 282 0.39 -18.60 -2.36
C ARG A 282 -1.10 -18.92 -2.28
N GLU A 283 -1.71 -18.69 -1.11
CA GLU A 283 -3.13 -18.95 -0.89
C GLU A 283 -4.02 -18.11 -1.81
N PHE A 284 -3.81 -16.80 -1.85
CA PHE A 284 -4.62 -15.91 -2.70
C PHE A 284 -4.33 -16.10 -4.18
N HIS A 285 -3.11 -16.48 -4.56
CA HIS A 285 -2.81 -16.89 -5.93
C HIS A 285 -3.59 -18.13 -6.33
N ARG A 286 -3.57 -19.20 -5.52
CA ARG A 286 -4.35 -20.42 -5.77
C ARG A 286 -5.85 -20.13 -5.86
N ARG A 287 -6.39 -19.32 -4.94
CA ARG A 287 -7.81 -18.91 -5.00
C ARG A 287 -8.13 -18.17 -6.31
N ASN A 288 -7.27 -17.27 -6.78
CA ASN A 288 -7.48 -16.55 -8.05
C ASN A 288 -7.33 -17.46 -9.28
N ALA A 289 -6.32 -18.34 -9.27
CA ALA A 289 -6.09 -19.35 -10.30
C ALA A 289 -7.35 -20.20 -10.52
N LEU A 290 -7.87 -20.80 -9.44
CA LEU A 290 -9.05 -21.66 -9.47
C LEU A 290 -10.37 -20.93 -9.75
N ALA A 291 -10.48 -19.65 -9.37
CA ALA A 291 -11.73 -18.92 -9.52
C ALA A 291 -11.99 -18.42 -10.95
N TRP A 292 -10.94 -18.04 -11.69
CA TRP A 292 -11.09 -17.49 -13.06
C TRP A 292 -9.79 -17.44 -13.86
N ALA A 293 -8.63 -17.33 -13.21
CA ALA A 293 -7.40 -17.00 -13.93
C ALA A 293 -6.85 -18.17 -14.77
N ASN A 294 -7.10 -19.41 -14.35
CA ASN A 294 -6.77 -20.60 -15.15
C ASN A 294 -7.52 -20.61 -16.49
N ASP A 295 -8.83 -20.32 -16.47
CA ASP A 295 -9.66 -20.28 -17.69
C ASP A 295 -9.17 -19.22 -18.67
N ARG A 296 -8.76 -18.05 -18.15
CA ARG A 296 -8.20 -16.98 -18.98
C ARG A 296 -6.82 -17.33 -19.55
N ALA A 297 -5.98 -18.00 -18.76
CA ALA A 297 -4.61 -18.32 -19.15
C ALA A 297 -4.52 -19.57 -20.04
N GLY A 298 -5.54 -20.44 -20.02
CA GLY A 298 -5.52 -21.73 -20.73
C GLY A 298 -4.53 -22.73 -20.14
N THR A 299 -4.07 -22.53 -18.90
CA THR A 299 -3.11 -23.37 -18.20
C THR A 299 -3.35 -23.30 -16.68
N ASP A 300 -2.80 -24.24 -15.91
CA ASP A 300 -2.92 -24.19 -14.45
C ASP A 300 -1.88 -23.23 -13.86
N LEU A 301 -2.33 -22.06 -13.45
CA LEU A 301 -1.47 -21.08 -12.81
C LEU A 301 -1.00 -21.50 -11.41
N CYS A 302 -1.62 -22.52 -10.80
CA CYS A 302 -1.14 -23.05 -9.52
C CYS A 302 0.29 -23.61 -9.62
N ASP A 303 0.73 -24.04 -10.81
CA ASP A 303 2.09 -24.53 -11.07
C ASP A 303 3.17 -23.44 -10.95
N GLN A 304 2.76 -22.16 -10.96
CA GLN A 304 3.64 -21.01 -10.73
C GLN A 304 4.07 -20.92 -9.26
N ILE A 305 3.36 -21.57 -8.34
CA ILE A 305 3.71 -21.59 -6.92
C ILE A 305 4.95 -22.46 -6.71
N ASP A 306 6.06 -21.84 -6.30
CA ASP A 306 7.23 -22.55 -5.83
C ASP A 306 7.07 -22.92 -4.35
N PRO A 307 6.88 -24.22 -4.00
CA PRO A 307 6.58 -24.63 -2.62
C PRO A 307 7.77 -24.44 -1.66
N GLU A 308 9.00 -24.39 -2.18
CA GLU A 308 10.23 -24.29 -1.38
C GLU A 308 10.74 -22.84 -1.26
N PHE A 309 10.17 -21.90 -2.03
CA PHE A 309 10.60 -20.50 -2.00
C PHE A 309 9.89 -19.70 -0.90
N VAL A 310 10.65 -19.06 -0.02
CA VAL A 310 10.12 -18.09 0.96
C VAL A 310 10.53 -16.69 0.56
N LEU A 311 9.57 -15.77 0.46
CA LEU A 311 9.83 -14.35 0.20
C LEU A 311 10.55 -13.78 1.42
N ARG A 312 11.79 -13.35 1.26
CA ARG A 312 12.57 -12.66 2.30
C ARG A 312 13.73 -11.90 1.65
N PRO A 313 14.27 -10.85 2.30
CA PRO A 313 15.51 -10.23 1.87
C PRO A 313 16.61 -11.28 1.73
N ALA A 314 17.48 -11.13 0.73
CA ALA A 314 18.68 -11.93 0.64
C ALA A 314 19.52 -11.69 1.92
N VAL A 315 19.98 -12.77 2.56
CA VAL A 315 20.93 -12.64 3.67
C VAL A 315 22.20 -12.01 3.07
N PRO A 316 22.72 -10.90 3.62
CA PRO A 316 24.00 -10.37 3.18
C PRO A 316 25.03 -11.49 3.29
N VAL A 317 25.64 -11.87 2.18
CA VAL A 317 26.82 -12.73 2.23
C VAL A 317 27.88 -11.85 2.88
N GLY A 318 28.27 -12.20 4.11
CA GLY A 318 29.20 -11.43 4.94
C GLY A 318 30.58 -11.28 4.35
#